data_AF-A0A527YP71-F1
#
_entry.id   AF-A0A527YP71-F1
#
_cell.length_a   1.000
_cell.length_b   1.000
_cell.length_c   1.000
_cell.angle_alpha   90.00
_cell.angle_beta   90.00
_cell.angle_gamma   90.00
#
_symmetry.space_group_name_H-M   'P 1'
#
loop_
_entity.id
_entity.type
_entity.pdbx_description
1 polymer ?
#
loop_
_entity_poly.entity_id
_entity_poly.type
_entity_poly.pdbx_seq_one_letter_code
_entity_poly.pdbx_strand_id
1 'polypeptide(L)'
;YIDPELVKSVDVIRGPVANTYGSGAIGGVVLFETKDAEDYLRDSETWAASMTGRYESNGEGWTTSAAGAYRFNENWDVLGNIVYRDYDDYKDGGGD
;
A
#
# COMPACT_ATOMS: atom_id res chain seq x y z
N TYR A 1 4.40 7.02 -5.67
CA TYR A 1 4.43 5.56 -5.48
C TYR A 1 3.82 5.27 -4.11
N ILE A 2 2.94 4.29 -4.02
CA ILE A 2 2.42 3.77 -2.75
C ILE A 2 2.95 2.34 -2.67
N ASP A 3 3.60 1.98 -1.55
CA ASP A 3 3.97 0.58 -1.32
C ASP A 3 2.69 -0.24 -1.21
N PRO A 4 2.42 -1.22 -2.10
CA PRO A 4 1.21 -2.03 -2.05
C PRO A 4 1.05 -2.76 -0.71
N GLU A 5 2.15 -3.04 0.00
CA GLU A 5 2.10 -3.66 1.32
C GLU A 5 1.41 -2.79 2.38
N LEU A 6 1.33 -1.47 2.17
CA LEU A 6 0.59 -0.54 3.03
C LEU A 6 -0.88 -0.40 2.65
N VAL A 7 -1.32 -0.99 1.54
CA VAL A 7 -2.71 -0.91 1.12
C VAL A 7 -3.49 -2.05 1.76
N LYS A 8 -4.55 -1.71 2.49
CA LYS A 8 -5.49 -2.66 3.08
C LYS A 8 -6.53 -3.11 2.07
N SER A 9 -7.13 -2.14 1.37
CA SER A 9 -8.19 -2.39 0.41
C SER A 9 -8.15 -1.40 -0.76
N VAL A 10 -8.66 -1.85 -1.91
CA VAL A 10 -8.88 -1.02 -3.09
C VAL A 10 -10.28 -1.27 -3.62
N ASP A 11 -11.14 -0.25 -3.56
CA ASP A 11 -12.50 -0.32 -4.04
C ASP A 11 -12.66 0.45 -5.36
N VAL A 12 -13.15 -0.24 -6.39
CA VAL A 12 -13.35 0.32 -7.72
C VAL A 12 -14.84 0.45 -8.02
N ILE A 13 -15.32 1.68 -8.04
CA ILE A 13 -16.71 2.00 -8.39
C ILE A 13 -16.73 2.53 -9.82
N ARG A 14 -17.46 1.85 -10.70
CA ARG A 14 -17.51 2.16 -12.13
C ARG A 14 -18.73 3.00 -12.47
N GLY A 15 -18.58 3.93 -13.41
CA GLY A 15 -19.66 4.78 -13.90
C GLY A 15 -19.85 6.06 -13.08
N PRO A 16 -20.82 6.91 -13.46
CA PRO A 16 -20.97 8.23 -12.89
C PRO A 16 -21.48 8.16 -11.44
N VAL A 17 -20.64 8.57 -10.48
CA VAL A 17 -20.96 8.52 -9.03
C VAL A 17 -20.71 9.86 -8.30
N ALA A 18 -20.79 10.97 -9.05
CA ALA A 18 -20.50 12.31 -8.57
C ALA A 18 -21.38 12.78 -7.39
N ASN A 19 -22.57 12.22 -7.22
CA ASN A 19 -23.47 12.57 -6.12
C ASN A 19 -22.94 12.14 -4.75
N THR A 20 -22.19 11.04 -4.69
CA THR A 20 -21.69 10.46 -3.42
C THR A 20 -20.21 10.77 -3.20
N TYR A 21 -19.42 10.85 -4.27
CA TYR A 21 -17.96 10.95 -4.18
C TYR A 21 -17.38 12.29 -4.71
N GLY A 22 -18.24 13.27 -5.01
CA GLY A 22 -17.84 14.62 -5.39
C GLY A 22 -17.70 14.84 -6.90
N SER A 23 -17.52 16.10 -7.28
CA SER A 23 -17.40 16.52 -8.68
C SER A 23 -16.19 15.86 -9.36
N GLY A 24 -16.36 15.34 -10.57
CA GLY A 24 -15.28 14.72 -11.37
C GLY A 24 -15.37 13.19 -11.48
N ALA A 25 -16.23 12.53 -10.71
CA ALA A 25 -16.44 11.08 -10.76
C ALA A 25 -17.33 10.60 -11.93
N ILE A 26 -17.07 11.09 -13.16
CA ILE A 26 -17.88 10.75 -14.35
C ILE A 26 -17.56 9.32 -14.85
N GLY A 27 -16.30 8.92 -14.77
CA GLY A 27 -15.85 7.57 -15.16
C GLY A 27 -15.93 6.52 -14.03
N GLY A 28 -16.12 6.98 -12.79
CA GLY A 28 -15.98 6.15 -11.59
C GLY A 28 -14.99 6.74 -10.59
N VAL A 29 -14.72 5.98 -9.53
CA VAL A 29 -13.78 6.33 -8.46
C VAL A 29 -13.00 5.07 -8.05
N VAL A 30 -11.73 5.26 -7.72
CA VAL A 30 -10.90 4.24 -7.05
C VAL A 30 -10.58 4.75 -5.66
N LEU A 31 -11.02 4.03 -4.64
CA LEU A 31 -10.75 4.34 -3.25
C LEU A 31 -9.63 3.42 -2.74
N PHE A 32 -8.68 4.00 -2.02
CA PHE A 32 -7.59 3.28 -1.38
C PHE A 32 -7.70 3.45 0.13
N GLU A 33 -7.70 2.34 0.86
CA GLU A 33 -7.58 2.34 2.31
C GLU A 33 -6.18 1.86 2.68
N THR A 34 -5.46 2.66 3.47
CA THR A 34 -4.14 2.28 3.99
C THR A 34 -4.29 1.49 5.27
N LYS A 35 -3.40 0.52 5.50
CA LYS A 35 -3.32 -0.21 6.75
C LYS A 35 -3.00 0.73 7.92
N ASP A 36 -3.55 0.42 9.08
CA ASP A 36 -3.21 1.02 10.37
C ASP A 36 -2.40 0.03 11.24
N ALA A 37 -2.08 0.41 12.48
CA ALA A 37 -1.30 -0.46 13.38
C ALA A 37 -2.06 -1.74 13.77
N GLU A 38 -3.39 -1.69 13.87
CA GLU A 38 -4.22 -2.83 14.26
C GLU A 38 -4.26 -3.90 13.17
N ASP A 39 -4.11 -3.51 11.92
CA ASP A 39 -3.96 -4.44 10.79
C ASP A 39 -2.69 -5.31 10.88
N TYR A 40 -1.69 -4.90 11.67
CA TYR A 40 -0.46 -5.67 11.92
C TYR A 40 -0.48 -6.43 13.26
N LEU A 41 -1.22 -5.93 14.27
CA LEU A 41 -1.21 -6.44 15.64
C LEU A 41 -2.34 -7.45 15.86
N ARG A 42 -2.02 -8.69 16.22
CA ARG A 42 -3.05 -9.66 16.65
C ARG A 42 -3.56 -9.33 18.05
N ASP A 43 -4.65 -9.98 18.45
CA ASP A 43 -5.20 -9.89 19.80
C ASP A 43 -4.08 -10.16 20.83
N SER A 44 -3.92 -9.24 21.79
CA SER A 44 -2.87 -9.22 22.83
C SER A 44 -1.43 -8.92 22.39
N GLU A 45 -1.16 -8.69 21.10
CA GLU A 45 0.17 -8.24 20.66
C GLU A 45 0.37 -6.73 20.92
N THR A 46 1.54 -6.39 21.44
CA THR A 46 1.96 -5.01 21.72
C THR A 46 2.79 -4.42 20.58
N TRP A 47 3.41 -5.27 19.75
CA TRP A 47 4.22 -4.83 18.61
C TRP A 47 4.16 -5.86 17.49
N ALA A 48 4.34 -5.39 16.26
CA ALA A 48 4.44 -6.23 15.08
C ALA A 48 5.42 -5.60 14.10
N ALA A 49 6.04 -6.43 13.25
CA ALA A 49 6.92 -5.98 12.19
C ALA A 49 6.76 -6.87 10.95
N SER A 50 6.89 -6.27 9.78
CA SER A 50 6.88 -6.99 8.50
C SER A 50 8.03 -6.51 7.63
N MET A 51 8.58 -7.41 6.81
CA MET A 51 9.60 -7.09 5.83
C MET A 51 9.25 -7.77 4.51
N THR A 52 9.39 -7.04 3.42
CA THR A 52 9.09 -7.53 2.07
C THR A 52 10.29 -7.31 1.17
N GLY A 53 10.60 -8.32 0.36
CA GLY A 53 11.62 -8.25 -0.69
C GLY A 53 11.04 -8.75 -2.00
N ARG A 54 11.20 -7.97 -3.06
CA ARG A 54 10.66 -8.26 -4.39
C ARG A 54 11.72 -7.99 -5.44
N TYR A 55 11.91 -8.94 -6.35
CA TYR A 55 12.72 -8.79 -7.55
C TYR A 55 11.81 -8.81 -8.78
N GLU A 56 12.06 -7.92 -9.73
CA GLU A 56 11.36 -7.90 -11.01
C GLU A 56 12.34 -8.10 -12.15
N SER A 57 12.05 -9.07 -13.01
CA SER A 57 12.93 -9.44 -14.11
C SER A 57 12.84 -8.51 -15.32
N ASN A 58 11.80 -7.68 -15.41
CA ASN A 58 11.66 -6.68 -16.48
C ASN A 58 11.95 -5.29 -15.90
N GLY A 59 13.09 -4.71 -16.28
CA GLY A 59 13.68 -3.56 -15.59
C GLY A 59 14.58 -3.94 -14.39
N GLU A 60 14.95 -5.23 -14.29
CA GLU A 60 16.00 -5.78 -13.41
C GLU A 60 16.17 -5.09 -12.05
N GLY A 61 15.07 -4.98 -11.30
CA GLY A 61 15.02 -4.12 -10.12
C GLY A 61 14.62 -4.84 -8.83
N TRP A 62 14.98 -4.23 -7.71
CA TRP A 62 14.61 -4.67 -6.37
C TRP A 62 13.73 -3.63 -5.67
N THR A 63 12.68 -4.13 -5.01
CA THR A 63 11.96 -3.38 -3.97
C THR A 63 12.15 -4.09 -2.64
N THR A 64 12.54 -3.34 -1.61
CA THR A 64 12.57 -3.81 -0.23
C THR A 64 11.76 -2.86 0.64
N SER A 65 10.97 -3.39 1.55
CA SER A 65 10.26 -2.57 2.53
C SER A 65 10.23 -3.21 3.90
N ALA A 66 10.09 -2.37 4.91
CA ALA A 66 9.93 -2.77 6.30
C ALA A 66 8.85 -1.91 6.94
N ALA A 67 7.93 -2.54 7.67
CA ALA A 67 6.93 -1.87 8.47
C ALA A 67 7.03 -2.33 9.93
N GLY A 68 6.65 -1.45 10.85
CA GLY A 68 6.59 -1.73 12.28
C GLY A 68 5.41 -1.02 12.90
N ALA A 69 4.68 -1.74 13.73
CA ALA A 69 3.57 -1.24 14.52
C ALA A 69 3.86 -1.42 16.01
N TYR A 70 3.44 -0.46 16.83
CA TYR A 70 3.56 -0.53 18.27
C TYR A 70 2.32 0.06 18.94
N ARG A 71 1.75 -0.69 19.89
CA ARG A 71 0.60 -0.28 20.72
C ARG A 71 1.09 0.14 22.10
N PHE A 72 0.89 1.40 22.46
CA PHE A 72 1.24 1.92 23.78
C PHE A 72 0.18 1.53 24.83
N ASN A 73 -1.09 1.56 24.43
CA ASN A 73 -2.25 1.17 25.25
C ASN A 73 -3.48 0.98 24.32
N GLU A 74 -4.65 0.73 24.89
CA GLU A 74 -5.91 0.51 24.14
C GLU A 74 -6.38 1.72 23.31
N ASN A 75 -5.80 2.91 23.49
CA ASN A 75 -6.23 4.13 22.81
C ASN A 75 -5.14 4.76 21.94
N TRP A 76 -3.91 4.24 21.99
CA TRP A 76 -2.77 4.81 21.29
C TRP A 76 -1.88 3.72 20.73
N ASP A 77 -1.68 3.78 19.43
CA ASP A 77 -0.72 3.01 18.68
C ASP A 77 -0.02 3.89 17.64
N VAL A 78 1.00 3.32 17.01
CA VAL A 78 1.73 3.94 15.92
C VAL A 78 2.12 2.89 14.90
N LEU A 79 2.06 3.27 13.63
CA LEU A 79 2.57 2.50 12.49
C LEU A 79 3.62 3.34 11.76
N GLY A 80 4.73 2.71 11.38
CA GLY A 80 5.73 3.28 10.50
C GLY A 80 6.15 2.31 9.41
N ASN A 81 6.47 2.81 8.23
CA ASN A 81 6.99 2.02 7.12
C ASN A 81 8.07 2.78 6.36
N ILE A 82 9.06 2.02 5.87
CA ILE A 82 10.08 2.48 4.96
C ILE A 82 10.12 1.57 3.74
N VAL A 83 10.34 2.16 2.57
CA VAL A 83 10.46 1.44 1.31
C VAL A 83 11.67 1.97 0.54
N TYR A 84 12.47 1.05 0.03
CA TYR A 84 13.56 1.30 -0.90
C TYR A 84 13.26 0.56 -2.21
N ARG A 85 13.48 1.25 -3.32
CA ARG A 85 13.14 0.77 -4.65
C ARG A 85 14.19 1.26 -5.63
N ASP A 86 14.76 0.33 -6.39
CA ASP A 86 15.79 0.59 -7.40
C ASP A 86 15.54 -0.30 -8.63
N TYR A 87 15.35 0.32 -9.79
CA TYR A 87 14.93 -0.34 -11.04
C TYR A 87 15.58 0.35 -12.22
N ASP A 88 15.94 -0.45 -13.22
CA ASP A 88 16.28 0.01 -14.56
C ASP A 88 15.03 0.12 -15.44
N ASP A 89 15.23 0.62 -16.66
CA ASP A 89 14.16 0.73 -17.66
C ASP A 89 13.59 -0.66 -17.99
N TYR A 90 12.27 -0.78 -17.92
CA TYR A 90 11.56 -2.00 -18.27
C TYR A 90 11.38 -2.09 -19.78
N LYS A 91 11.42 -3.30 -20.33
CA LYS A 91 11.16 -3.54 -21.75
C LYS A 91 9.67 -3.47 -22.03
N ASP A 92 9.28 -2.64 -22.99
CA ASP A 92 7.89 -2.46 -23.37
C ASP A 92 7.40 -3.52 -24.38
N GLY A 93 6.17 -3.36 -24.90
CA GLY A 93 5.58 -4.29 -25.86
C GLY A 93 6.26 -4.31 -27.25
N GLY A 94 7.07 -3.30 -27.57
CA GLY A 94 7.94 -3.24 -28.75
C GLY A 94 9.29 -3.91 -28.52
N GLY A 95 9.67 -4.15 -27.26
CA GLY A 95 10.91 -4.81 -26.85
C GLY A 95 12.08 -3.86 -26.56
N ASP A 96 11.81 -2.55 -26.54
CA ASP A 96 12.74 -1.50 -26.14
C ASP A 96 12.64 -1.22 -24.64
#